data_AF-A0A830BVV4-F1
#
_entry.id   AF-A0A830BVV4-F1
#
_cell.length_a   1.000
_cell.length_b   1.000
_cell.length_c   1.000
_cell.angle_alpha   90.00
_cell.angle_beta   90.00
_cell.angle_gamma   90.00
#
_symmetry.space_group_name_H-M   'P 1'
#
loop_
_entity.id
_entity.type
_entity.pdbx_description
1 polymer ?
#
loop_
_entity_poly.entity_id
_entity_poly.type
_entity_poly.pdbx_seq_one_letter_code
_entity_poly.pdbx_strand_id
1 'polypeptide(L)'
;MFVSNLPYGSTFFHRPTNRYSDGRLVIDFVAQALSLPFLPPYLDQKADKSSGVNFAVAGSTAIVHSFFVKNNMTINITPQSLQTELAWFDKFVGGKGCKNSSTTPRECEAVFRDALVWVGEIGANDYAYSFGSSTVTAQTVQQLAINSVTGVLRVKINAT
;
A
#
# COMPACT_ATOMS: atom_id res chain seq x y z
N MET A 1 -5.67 -19.22 -1.58
CA MET A 1 -5.05 -18.15 -2.38
C MET A 1 -3.77 -18.72 -3.00
N PHE A 2 -3.50 -18.52 -4.29
CA PHE A 2 -2.34 -19.15 -4.97
C PHE A 2 -0.99 -18.82 -4.31
N VAL A 3 -0.88 -17.63 -3.70
CA VAL A 3 0.34 -17.16 -3.02
C VAL A 3 0.66 -17.85 -1.69
N SER A 4 -0.24 -18.71 -1.20
CA SER A 4 -0.04 -19.49 0.03
C SER A 4 0.65 -20.84 -0.21
N ASN A 5 1.15 -21.08 -1.43
CA ASN A 5 1.88 -22.29 -1.82
C ASN A 5 3.25 -21.94 -2.40
N LEU A 6 4.10 -22.94 -2.65
CA LEU A 6 5.29 -22.75 -3.50
C LEU A 6 4.84 -22.42 -4.94
N PRO A 7 5.62 -21.62 -5.71
CA PRO A 7 7.01 -21.22 -5.48
C PRO A 7 7.20 -19.97 -4.60
N TYR A 8 6.14 -19.36 -4.08
CA TYR A 8 6.23 -18.12 -3.32
C TYR A 8 7.05 -18.30 -2.04
N GLY A 9 8.16 -17.56 -1.90
CA GLY A 9 9.13 -17.72 -0.82
C GLY A 9 10.14 -18.87 -0.93
N SER A 10 10.15 -19.65 -2.02
CA SER A 10 11.07 -20.79 -2.21
C SER A 10 12.58 -20.46 -2.16
N THR A 11 13.02 -19.30 -2.64
CA THR A 11 14.45 -18.96 -2.81
C THR A 11 15.12 -18.39 -1.56
N PHE A 12 14.36 -17.72 -0.68
CA PHE A 12 14.91 -17.06 0.51
C PHE A 12 14.28 -17.53 1.81
N PHE A 13 12.95 -17.65 1.86
CA PHE A 13 12.23 -18.02 3.08
C PHE A 13 12.07 -19.52 3.25
N HIS A 14 12.23 -20.27 2.15
CA HIS A 14 12.05 -21.72 2.05
C HIS A 14 10.69 -22.22 2.58
N ARG A 15 9.67 -21.34 2.52
CA ARG A 15 8.27 -21.62 2.87
C ARG A 15 7.34 -20.62 2.18
N PRO A 16 6.05 -20.94 2.00
CA PRO A 16 5.06 -19.98 1.54
C PRO A 16 5.00 -18.73 2.42
N THR A 17 4.96 -17.55 1.80
CA THR A 17 4.97 -16.25 2.49
C THR A 17 3.76 -15.37 2.22
N ASN A 18 2.88 -15.76 1.29
CA ASN A 18 1.82 -14.90 0.73
C ASN A 18 2.34 -13.63 0.03
N ARG A 19 3.62 -13.58 -0.33
CA ARG A 19 4.23 -12.48 -1.10
C ARG A 19 4.25 -12.87 -2.58
N TYR A 20 4.03 -11.92 -3.47
CA TYR A 20 4.09 -12.12 -4.93
C TYR A 20 5.55 -12.18 -5.44
N SER A 21 6.35 -13.04 -4.82
CA SER A 21 7.74 -13.31 -5.18
C SER A 21 8.12 -14.70 -4.68
N ASP A 22 9.07 -15.34 -5.35
CA ASP A 22 9.70 -16.58 -4.87
C ASP A 22 10.64 -16.32 -3.68
N GLY A 23 10.84 -15.07 -3.27
CA GLY A 23 11.68 -14.72 -2.13
C GLY A 23 11.32 -13.36 -1.56
N ARG A 24 12.34 -12.50 -1.48
CA ARG A 24 12.24 -11.13 -0.93
C ARG A 24 11.61 -10.17 -1.93
N LEU A 25 10.85 -9.22 -1.41
CA LEU A 25 10.36 -8.05 -2.14
C LEU A 25 11.40 -6.92 -2.06
N VAL A 26 11.30 -5.90 -2.93
CA VAL A 26 12.19 -4.72 -2.92
C VAL A 26 12.28 -4.09 -1.52
N ILE A 27 11.15 -3.96 -0.82
CA ILE A 27 11.10 -3.40 0.54
C ILE A 27 11.87 -4.23 1.58
N ASP A 28 12.03 -5.53 1.38
CA ASP A 28 12.81 -6.39 2.29
C ASP A 28 14.31 -6.09 2.19
N PHE A 29 14.80 -5.82 0.98
CA PHE A 29 16.19 -5.41 0.76
C PHE A 29 16.47 -4.04 1.39
N VAL A 30 15.49 -3.13 1.32
CA VAL A 30 15.59 -1.80 1.93
C VAL A 30 15.60 -1.90 3.45
N ALA A 31 14.69 -2.68 4.04
CA ALA A 31 14.68 -2.94 5.48
C ALA A 31 16.02 -3.55 5.93
N GLN A 32 16.54 -4.53 5.20
CA GLN A 32 17.84 -5.13 5.49
C GLN A 32 18.99 -4.12 5.41
N ALA A 33 19.02 -3.26 4.39
CA ALA A 33 20.06 -2.24 4.24
C ALA A 33 20.05 -1.22 5.38
N LEU A 34 18.87 -0.94 5.95
CA LEU A 34 18.68 -0.07 7.11
C LEU A 34 18.82 -0.80 8.45
N SER A 35 19.20 -2.09 8.44
CA SER A 35 19.29 -2.94 9.63
C SER A 35 17.95 -3.04 10.40
N LEU A 36 16.83 -2.99 9.69
CA LEU A 36 15.48 -3.16 10.22
C LEU A 36 14.96 -4.59 10.00
N PRO A 37 14.08 -5.10 10.88
CA PRO A 37 13.35 -6.33 10.61
C PRO A 37 12.41 -6.17 9.42
N PHE A 38 11.98 -7.28 8.81
CA PHE A 38 10.96 -7.23 7.77
C PHE A 38 9.65 -6.66 8.30
N LEU A 39 9.07 -5.75 7.53
CA LEU A 39 7.86 -5.05 7.92
C LEU A 39 6.66 -6.02 7.97
N PRO A 40 5.98 -6.16 9.12
CA PRO A 40 4.77 -6.96 9.20
C PRO A 40 3.61 -6.27 8.47
N PRO A 41 2.64 -7.03 7.95
CA PRO A 41 1.45 -6.44 7.35
C PRO A 41 0.58 -5.75 8.40
N TYR A 42 0.01 -4.61 8.06
CA TYR A 42 -0.82 -3.80 8.96
C TYR A 42 -1.98 -4.59 9.57
N LEU A 43 -2.60 -5.45 8.75
CA LEU A 43 -3.76 -6.26 9.13
C LEU A 43 -3.43 -7.42 10.08
N ASP A 44 -2.15 -7.75 10.29
CA ASP A 44 -1.77 -8.71 11.32
C ASP A 44 -1.85 -8.03 12.70
N GLN A 45 -2.89 -8.34 13.45
CA GLN A 45 -3.14 -7.75 14.78
C GLN A 45 -2.14 -8.21 15.84
N LYS A 46 -1.45 -9.33 15.63
CA LYS A 46 -0.53 -9.93 16.61
C LYS A 46 0.93 -9.52 16.38
N ALA A 47 1.24 -8.96 15.21
CA ALA A 47 2.59 -8.57 14.87
C ALA A 47 3.09 -7.35 15.65
N ASP A 48 4.36 -7.38 16.06
CA ASP A 48 5.05 -6.21 16.59
C ASP A 48 5.38 -5.22 15.46
N LYS A 49 4.84 -4.00 15.59
CA LYS A 49 4.99 -2.89 14.62
C LYS A 49 5.87 -1.77 15.18
N SER A 50 6.68 -2.05 16.20
CA SER A 50 7.60 -1.10 16.83
C SER A 50 8.63 -0.53 15.86
N SER A 51 9.12 -1.36 14.93
CA SER A 51 10.19 -1.03 13.97
C SER A 51 9.68 -0.72 12.56
N GLY A 52 8.36 -0.57 12.38
CA GLY A 52 7.72 -0.29 11.11
C GLY A 52 6.56 -1.25 10.78
N VAL A 53 5.84 -0.95 9.71
CA VAL A 53 4.63 -1.67 9.29
C VAL A 53 4.40 -1.49 7.78
N ASN A 54 3.90 -2.53 7.12
CA ASN A 54 3.56 -2.51 5.70
C ASN A 54 2.04 -2.43 5.49
N PHE A 55 1.56 -1.39 4.81
CA PHE A 55 0.14 -1.17 4.51
C PHE A 55 -0.29 -1.70 3.14
N ALA A 56 0.66 -2.06 2.28
CA ALA A 56 0.38 -2.46 0.91
C ALA A 56 -0.43 -3.76 0.85
N VAL A 57 -1.40 -3.79 -0.07
CA VAL A 57 -2.21 -4.97 -0.36
C VAL A 57 -2.01 -5.37 -1.81
N ALA A 58 -1.69 -6.63 -2.06
CA ALA A 58 -1.59 -7.12 -3.42
C ALA A 58 -2.92 -6.99 -4.18
N GLY A 59 -2.85 -6.47 -5.39
CA GLY A 59 -4.03 -6.15 -6.19
C GLY A 59 -4.67 -4.81 -5.83
N SER A 60 -4.14 -4.03 -4.87
CA SER A 60 -4.70 -2.71 -4.58
C SER A 60 -4.57 -1.77 -5.79
N THR A 61 -5.55 -0.88 -5.90
CA THR A 61 -5.68 0.05 -7.02
C THR A 61 -5.37 1.49 -6.58
N ALA A 62 -4.86 2.31 -7.50
CA ALA A 62 -4.77 3.75 -7.26
C ALA A 62 -6.18 4.37 -7.21
N ILE A 63 -7.09 3.90 -8.05
CA ILE A 63 -8.48 4.33 -8.13
C ILE A 63 -9.31 3.63 -7.04
N VAL A 64 -10.26 4.34 -6.45
CA VAL A 64 -11.14 3.78 -5.41
C VAL A 64 -12.02 2.65 -5.95
N HIS A 65 -12.23 1.60 -5.16
CA HIS A 65 -12.96 0.40 -5.55
C HIS A 65 -14.39 0.67 -6.09
N SER A 66 -15.06 1.70 -5.59
CA SER A 66 -16.41 2.08 -6.05
C SER A 66 -16.47 2.46 -7.53
N PHE A 67 -15.38 2.90 -8.14
CA PHE A 67 -15.28 3.12 -9.58
C PHE A 67 -15.45 1.80 -10.35
N PHE A 68 -14.75 0.76 -9.94
CA PHE A 68 -14.81 -0.56 -10.58
C PHE A 68 -16.20 -1.19 -10.41
N VAL A 69 -16.80 -1.05 -9.22
CA VAL A 69 -18.19 -1.49 -8.98
C VAL A 69 -19.17 -0.81 -9.94
N LYS A 70 -19.10 0.51 -10.09
CA LYS A 70 -20.01 1.28 -10.97
C LYS A 70 -19.85 0.93 -12.45
N ASN A 71 -18.69 0.42 -12.85
CA ASN A 71 -18.38 0.06 -14.23
C ASN A 71 -18.45 -1.46 -14.48
N ASN A 72 -19.00 -2.24 -13.54
CA ASN A 72 -19.13 -3.70 -13.64
C ASN A 72 -17.78 -4.44 -13.80
N MET A 73 -16.71 -3.91 -13.19
CA MET A 73 -15.34 -4.45 -13.23
C MET A 73 -14.94 -5.09 -11.89
N THR A 74 -15.77 -6.00 -11.35
CA THR A 74 -15.63 -6.51 -9.97
C THR A 74 -15.19 -7.97 -9.86
N ILE A 75 -15.00 -8.67 -10.97
CA ILE A 75 -14.60 -10.07 -10.93
C ILE A 75 -13.13 -10.17 -10.47
N ASN A 76 -12.90 -10.85 -9.34
CA ASN A 76 -11.56 -11.11 -8.77
C ASN A 76 -10.73 -9.86 -8.46
N ILE A 77 -11.38 -8.74 -8.13
CA ILE A 77 -10.69 -7.51 -7.73
C ILE A 77 -10.46 -7.45 -6.22
N THR A 78 -9.29 -6.95 -5.81
CA THR A 78 -9.02 -6.58 -4.42
C THR A 78 -9.79 -5.28 -4.10
N PRO A 79 -10.61 -5.24 -3.02
CA PRO A 79 -11.42 -4.05 -2.73
C PRO A 79 -10.64 -2.90 -2.09
N GLN A 80 -9.39 -3.12 -1.70
CA GLN A 80 -8.50 -2.10 -1.15
C GLN A 80 -7.92 -1.22 -2.27
N SER A 81 -7.78 0.07 -1.95
CA SER A 81 -7.16 1.07 -2.82
C SER A 81 -6.09 1.84 -2.06
N LEU A 82 -5.32 2.68 -2.76
CA LEU A 82 -4.38 3.63 -2.16
C LEU A 82 -5.02 4.44 -1.02
N GLN A 83 -6.28 4.86 -1.20
CA GLN A 83 -7.00 5.59 -0.15
C GLN A 83 -7.26 4.72 1.09
N THR A 84 -7.50 3.43 0.92
CA THR A 84 -7.67 2.48 2.03
C THR A 84 -6.35 2.31 2.79
N GLU A 85 -5.24 2.12 2.08
CA GLU A 85 -3.90 1.97 2.66
C GLU A 85 -3.49 3.23 3.43
N LEU A 86 -3.82 4.42 2.91
CA LEU A 86 -3.57 5.69 3.59
C LEU A 86 -4.46 5.90 4.81
N ALA A 87 -5.72 5.48 4.78
CA ALA A 87 -6.59 5.54 5.95
C ALA A 87 -6.03 4.66 7.09
N TRP A 88 -5.43 3.52 6.76
CA TRP A 88 -4.75 2.67 7.74
C TRP A 88 -3.47 3.31 8.27
N PHE A 89 -2.68 3.93 7.39
CA PHE A 89 -1.51 4.71 7.78
C PHE A 89 -1.89 5.83 8.76
N ASP A 90 -2.91 6.63 8.43
CA ASP A 90 -3.41 7.73 9.27
C ASP A 90 -3.87 7.22 10.64
N LYS A 91 -4.60 6.10 10.66
CA LYS A 91 -5.01 5.45 11.90
C LYS A 91 -3.81 4.97 12.72
N PHE A 92 -2.78 4.42 12.07
CA PHE A 92 -1.58 3.93 12.74
C PHE A 92 -0.80 5.07 13.39
N VAL A 93 -0.49 6.14 12.63
CA VAL A 93 0.26 7.29 13.16
C VAL A 93 -0.56 8.07 14.19
N GLY A 94 -1.88 8.15 14.04
CA GLY A 94 -2.79 8.67 15.05
C GLY A 94 -2.73 7.90 16.37
N GLY A 95 -2.67 6.56 16.30
CA GLY A 95 -2.45 5.70 17.46
C GLY A 95 -1.07 5.86 18.11
N LYS A 96 -0.09 6.44 17.39
CA LYS A 96 1.25 6.79 17.91
C LYS A 96 1.34 8.22 18.44
N GLY A 97 0.24 8.98 18.42
CA GLY A 97 0.16 10.35 18.92
C GLY A 97 0.12 11.43 17.84
N CYS A 98 0.32 11.10 16.57
CA CYS A 98 0.22 12.04 15.46
C CYS A 98 -1.24 12.15 14.97
N LYS A 99 -2.06 12.96 15.65
CA LYS A 99 -3.50 13.07 15.33
C LYS A 99 -3.78 13.90 14.08
N ASN A 100 -3.01 14.96 13.86
CA ASN A 100 -3.17 15.83 12.68
C ASN A 100 -1.85 16.55 12.39
N SER A 101 -1.17 16.15 11.32
CA SER A 101 0.11 16.74 10.93
C SER A 101 0.02 18.22 10.56
N SER A 102 -1.16 18.70 10.14
CA SER A 102 -1.41 20.10 9.83
C SER A 102 -1.62 20.99 11.07
N THR A 103 -2.07 20.45 12.20
CA THR A 103 -2.40 21.25 13.40
C THR A 103 -1.53 20.95 14.62
N THR A 104 -0.93 19.76 14.71
CA THR A 104 0.02 19.40 15.78
C THR A 104 1.36 18.89 15.23
N PRO A 105 2.11 19.70 14.45
CA PRO A 105 3.35 19.26 13.80
C PRO A 105 4.37 18.66 14.79
N ARG A 106 4.50 19.22 16.00
CA ARG A 106 5.40 18.73 17.04
C ARG A 106 5.04 17.35 17.59
N GLU A 107 3.75 16.99 17.64
CA GLU A 107 3.32 15.66 18.06
C GLU A 107 3.67 14.61 17.01
N CYS A 108 3.62 15.01 15.73
CA CYS A 108 3.98 14.18 14.60
C CYS A 108 5.51 14.09 14.37
N GLU A 109 6.27 15.11 14.76
CA GLU A 109 7.73 15.14 14.63
C GLU A 109 8.37 13.93 15.30
N ALA A 110 7.96 13.59 16.53
CA ALA A 110 8.50 12.41 17.23
C ALA A 110 8.20 11.08 16.50
N VAL A 111 7.10 11.01 15.76
CA VAL A 111 6.71 9.83 14.95
C VAL A 111 7.53 9.76 13.67
N PHE A 112 7.83 10.89 13.04
CA PHE A 112 8.45 10.95 11.71
C PHE A 112 9.95 11.25 11.67
N ARG A 113 10.55 11.75 12.77
CA ARG A 113 11.94 12.22 12.81
C ARG A 113 12.93 11.24 12.20
N ASP A 114 12.77 9.96 12.52
CA ASP A 114 13.66 8.87 12.10
C ASP A 114 12.93 7.86 11.20
N ALA A 115 11.78 8.24 10.64
CA ALA A 115 10.93 7.35 9.85
C ALA A 115 11.18 7.49 8.34
N LEU A 116 11.27 6.37 7.65
CA LEU A 116 11.16 6.31 6.20
C LEU A 116 9.71 5.99 5.82
N VAL A 117 9.06 6.89 5.08
CA VAL A 117 7.76 6.64 4.47
C VAL A 117 7.97 6.26 3.01
N TRP A 118 7.60 5.03 2.64
CA TRP A 118 7.68 4.52 1.28
C TRP A 118 6.27 4.38 0.70
N VAL A 119 6.03 4.98 -0.46
CA VAL A 119 4.77 4.86 -1.21
C VAL A 119 5.07 4.43 -2.64
N GLY A 120 4.35 3.42 -3.14
CA GLY A 120 4.48 2.88 -4.50
C GLY A 120 5.04 1.44 -4.53
N GLU A 121 4.97 0.72 -5.65
CA GLU A 121 4.27 1.04 -6.91
C GLU A 121 2.75 0.81 -6.79
N ILE A 122 1.96 1.67 -7.43
CA ILE A 122 0.49 1.59 -7.47
C ILE A 122 0.00 2.07 -8.84
N GLY A 123 -1.04 1.43 -9.38
CA GLY A 123 -1.62 1.80 -10.67
C GLY A 123 -1.67 0.66 -11.69
N ALA A 124 -0.72 -0.29 -11.66
CA ALA A 124 -0.72 -1.41 -12.61
C ALA A 124 -2.01 -2.25 -12.55
N ASN A 125 -2.54 -2.46 -11.34
CA ASN A 125 -3.77 -3.22 -11.14
C ASN A 125 -5.00 -2.52 -11.74
N ASP A 126 -5.03 -1.18 -11.76
CA ASP A 126 -6.11 -0.42 -12.35
C ASP A 126 -6.27 -0.71 -13.85
N TYR A 127 -5.15 -0.84 -14.57
CA TYR A 127 -5.13 -1.24 -15.97
C TYR A 127 -5.52 -2.71 -16.14
N ALA A 128 -4.98 -3.59 -15.30
CA ALA A 128 -5.29 -5.03 -15.36
C ALA A 128 -6.80 -5.30 -15.17
N TYR A 129 -7.43 -4.64 -14.19
CA TYR A 129 -8.86 -4.80 -13.93
C TYR A 129 -9.76 -4.11 -14.95
N SER A 130 -9.25 -3.11 -15.68
CA SER A 130 -9.99 -2.43 -16.74
C SER A 130 -9.75 -3.05 -18.12
N PHE A 131 -8.88 -4.06 -18.22
CA PHE A 131 -8.53 -4.69 -19.50
C PHE A 131 -9.76 -5.33 -20.16
N GLY A 132 -9.96 -5.02 -21.45
CA GLY A 132 -11.11 -5.50 -22.21
C GLY A 132 -12.42 -4.75 -21.94
N SER A 133 -12.43 -3.73 -21.09
CA SER A 133 -13.59 -2.85 -20.92
C SER A 133 -13.90 -2.07 -22.20
N SER A 134 -15.16 -2.05 -22.60
CA SER A 134 -15.63 -1.24 -23.73
C SER A 134 -16.00 0.20 -23.34
N THR A 135 -16.09 0.49 -22.03
CA THR A 135 -16.55 1.78 -21.50
C THR A 135 -15.43 2.54 -20.78
N VAL A 136 -14.45 1.83 -20.22
CA VAL A 136 -13.32 2.43 -19.49
C VAL A 136 -12.06 2.32 -20.34
N THR A 137 -11.58 3.47 -20.81
CA THR A 137 -10.36 3.53 -21.63
C THR A 137 -9.10 3.59 -20.77
N ALA A 138 -7.96 3.22 -21.37
CA ALA A 138 -6.65 3.38 -20.75
C ALA A 138 -6.35 4.85 -20.36
N GLN A 139 -6.83 5.83 -21.13
CA GLN A 139 -6.69 7.25 -20.77
C GLN A 139 -7.51 7.62 -19.52
N THR A 140 -8.73 7.09 -19.38
CA THR A 140 -9.55 7.29 -18.18
C THR A 140 -8.86 6.72 -16.95
N VAL A 141 -8.32 5.50 -17.04
CA VAL A 141 -7.55 4.86 -15.96
C VAL A 141 -6.34 5.72 -15.60
N GLN A 142 -5.57 6.16 -16.59
CA GLN A 142 -4.39 6.99 -16.39
C GLN A 142 -4.75 8.27 -15.62
N GLN A 143 -5.77 9.01 -16.08
CA GLN A 143 -6.15 10.28 -15.49
C GLN A 143 -6.64 10.11 -14.05
N LEU A 144 -7.46 9.10 -13.79
CA LEU A 144 -7.97 8.83 -12.44
C LEU A 144 -6.87 8.38 -11.49
N ALA A 145 -5.95 7.53 -11.94
CA ALA A 145 -4.79 7.10 -11.14
C ALA A 145 -3.88 8.29 -10.80
N ILE A 146 -3.55 9.13 -11.78
CA ILE A 146 -2.75 10.36 -11.56
C ILE A 146 -3.46 11.29 -10.57
N ASN A 147 -4.76 11.51 -10.74
CA ASN A 147 -5.53 12.37 -9.83
C ASN A 147 -5.52 11.83 -8.40
N SER A 148 -5.64 10.51 -8.22
CA SER A 148 -5.57 9.87 -6.91
C SER A 148 -4.20 10.06 -6.27
N VAL A 149 -3.13 9.67 -6.96
CA VAL A 149 -1.76 9.78 -6.45
C VAL A 149 -1.37 11.23 -6.15
N THR A 150 -1.66 12.15 -7.07
CA THR A 150 -1.35 13.58 -6.86
C THR A 150 -2.18 14.20 -5.72
N GLY A 151 -3.43 13.77 -5.54
CA GLY A 151 -4.25 14.18 -4.40
C GLY A 151 -3.63 13.77 -3.07
N VAL A 152 -3.14 12.52 -2.98
CA VAL A 152 -2.42 12.01 -1.81
C VAL A 152 -1.16 12.81 -1.54
N LEU A 153 -0.33 13.02 -2.56
CA LEU A 153 0.94 13.75 -2.41
C LEU A 153 0.69 15.19 -1.94
N ARG A 154 -0.32 15.87 -2.49
CA ARG A 154 -0.66 17.25 -2.08
C ARG A 154 -1.13 17.34 -0.62
N VAL A 155 -1.90 16.36 -0.15
CA VAL A 155 -2.41 16.36 1.23
C VAL A 155 -1.30 16.00 2.23
N LYS A 156 -0.39 15.10 1.86
CA LYS A 156 0.56 14.51 2.81
C LYS A 156 1.93 15.18 2.80
N ILE A 157 2.49 15.52 1.64
CA ILE A 157 3.83 16.13 1.56
C ILE A 157 3.80 17.59 2.03
N ASN A 158 2.73 18.34 1.76
CA ASN A 158 2.61 19.72 2.26
C ASN A 158 2.26 19.81 3.76
N ALA A 159 2.05 18.68 4.42
CA ALA A 159 1.67 18.60 5.83
C ALA A 159 2.77 17.96 6.71
N THR A 160 3.93 17.69 6.14
CA THR A 160 5.19 17.26 6.80
C THR A 160 6.26 18.30 6.53
#